data_AF-A0AAV8SQR7-F1
#
_entry.id   AF-A0AAV8SQR7-F1
#
_cell.length_a   1.000
_cell.length_b   1.000
_cell.length_c   1.000
_cell.angle_alpha   90.00
_cell.angle_beta   90.00
_cell.angle_gamma   90.00
#
_symmetry.space_group_name_H-M   'P 1'
#
loop_
_entity.id
_entity.type
_entity.pdbx_description
1 polymer ?
#
loop_
_entity_poly.entity_id
_entity_poly.type
_entity_poly.pdbx_seq_one_letter_code
_entity_poly.pdbx_strand_id
1 'polypeptide(L)'
;MNTLSVSSIRIPTTLHSSSSSSSPQVSSALFLSFKLSSPSSALLTLRSSPLSSTCSCLLSSLNFNHAMAELVKDKDVASAASGSGDADETKKKKKKLVLSRTFVHASSEEDLLSGIRNLVDAGRLPSNVAIGMEELYQNYKNAVLQSGTPEANDVILSNMALALDLIFSDVEDPFVFAPYHKALREPFDYYNFGQNYIRPLIDFKNSFVGNISIFKEIEEKLQQGHNIVLISNHQTEADPAVIALLLEKANPNLAVNLNYVAGDRVVTDPLCKPFSMGRNLICVYSKKHIDDVPELAEMKKKANIRSLKEMATLLRGGSQIVWIAPSGGRDRPDPLTGEWKPASFDSSSVDNMRRLAGNSGVPGHVYPLALLCHDIMPPPLQVEKEIGERRVISFHGTGLSIAPEVAFTEIAANCGNPEEAKEAYSEVLYNSVNEQYDVLKSAIQGKRGLEASTSAILLSQPWS
;
A
#
# COMPACT_ATOMS: atom_id res chain seq x y z
N MET A 1 -39.18 -45.53 49.98
CA MET A 1 -39.12 -44.13 50.43
C MET A 1 -39.19 -43.26 49.18
N ASN A 2 -40.35 -42.62 49.02
CA ASN A 2 -40.92 -41.96 47.83
C ASN A 2 -40.27 -40.58 47.56
N THR A 3 -39.79 -40.28 46.34
CA THR A 3 -40.44 -39.72 45.13
C THR A 3 -40.66 -38.18 45.10
N LEU A 4 -39.98 -37.54 44.13
CA LEU A 4 -40.48 -36.63 43.08
C LEU A 4 -41.28 -35.34 43.38
N SER A 5 -40.89 -34.31 42.61
CA SER A 5 -41.72 -33.39 41.79
C SER A 5 -42.19 -32.03 42.35
N VAL A 6 -41.76 -30.98 41.63
CA VAL A 6 -42.52 -29.85 41.03
C VAL A 6 -43.92 -29.54 41.59
N SER A 7 -44.16 -28.27 41.96
CA SER A 7 -45.36 -27.51 41.53
C SER A 7 -45.34 -26.04 41.93
N SER A 8 -45.78 -25.22 40.99
CA SER A 8 -46.14 -23.80 41.07
C SER A 8 -47.22 -23.47 42.10
N ILE A 9 -47.25 -22.23 42.58
CA ILE A 9 -48.46 -21.59 43.13
C ILE A 9 -48.63 -20.22 42.48
N ARG A 10 -49.88 -19.93 42.11
CA ARG A 10 -50.37 -18.73 41.44
C ARG A 10 -51.43 -18.06 42.34
N ILE A 11 -51.76 -16.82 41.96
CA ILE A 11 -53.03 -16.04 42.12
C ILE A 11 -53.18 -15.13 43.38
N PRO A 12 -54.02 -14.04 43.41
CA PRO A 12 -54.52 -13.02 42.45
C PRO A 12 -54.14 -11.55 42.89
N THR A 13 -54.45 -10.41 42.24
CA THR A 13 -55.76 -9.71 42.01
C THR A 13 -55.47 -8.38 41.24
N THR A 14 -56.10 -8.12 40.07
CA THR A 14 -57.13 -7.07 39.74
C THR A 14 -56.76 -5.60 40.09
N LEU A 15 -56.93 -4.53 39.30
CA LEU A 15 -57.94 -4.07 38.31
C LEU A 15 -57.37 -2.91 37.44
N HIS A 16 -57.89 -2.77 36.19
CA HIS A 16 -58.26 -1.57 35.39
C HIS A 16 -57.45 -0.24 35.49
N SER A 17 -57.08 0.47 34.40
CA SER A 17 -57.93 1.06 33.31
C SER A 17 -57.04 1.45 32.10
N SER A 18 -57.37 1.11 30.83
CA SER A 18 -58.07 1.93 29.81
C SER A 18 -57.79 3.45 29.91
N SER A 19 -57.35 4.20 28.89
CA SER A 19 -57.81 4.23 27.49
C SER A 19 -56.98 5.22 26.62
N SER A 20 -56.82 4.87 25.33
CA SER A 20 -56.96 5.71 24.11
C SER A 20 -56.29 7.11 24.06
N SER A 21 -55.31 7.35 23.19
CA SER A 21 -55.42 7.66 21.74
C SER A 21 -55.19 9.15 21.46
N SER A 22 -54.27 9.47 20.56
CA SER A 22 -54.51 10.33 19.38
C SER A 22 -53.18 10.71 18.72
N SER A 23 -53.03 10.25 17.47
CA SER A 23 -52.21 10.91 16.46
C SER A 23 -52.83 12.27 16.13
N PRO A 24 -52.04 13.19 15.55
CA PRO A 24 -52.46 13.63 14.22
C PRO A 24 -51.30 13.70 13.23
N GLN A 25 -51.69 13.61 11.97
CA GLN A 25 -50.87 13.61 10.78
C GLN A 25 -51.23 14.86 9.94
N VAL A 26 -50.30 15.23 9.06
CA VAL A 26 -50.42 16.03 7.81
C VAL A 26 -50.52 17.56 7.90
N SER A 27 -49.52 18.27 7.34
CA SER A 27 -49.59 18.89 5.99
C SER A 27 -48.64 20.08 5.78
N SER A 28 -47.83 19.95 4.72
CA SER A 28 -47.63 20.90 3.61
C SER A 28 -46.92 22.26 3.77
N ALA A 29 -45.89 22.38 2.90
CA ALA A 29 -45.51 23.53 2.05
C ALA A 29 -44.76 24.73 2.67
N LEU A 30 -43.57 25.01 2.13
CA LEU A 30 -43.36 26.09 1.15
C LEU A 30 -41.88 26.21 0.75
N PHE A 31 -41.67 26.23 -0.56
CA PHE A 31 -40.47 26.73 -1.22
C PHE A 31 -40.28 28.22 -0.92
N LEU A 32 -39.04 28.65 -0.65
CA LEU A 32 -38.63 30.04 -0.84
C LEU A 32 -37.23 30.08 -1.45
N SER A 33 -37.26 30.33 -2.74
CA SER A 33 -36.18 30.81 -3.59
C SER A 33 -35.66 32.18 -3.14
N PHE A 34 -34.34 32.36 -3.04
CA PHE A 34 -33.72 33.68 -3.10
C PHE A 34 -32.76 33.75 -4.30
N LYS A 35 -33.14 34.57 -5.28
CA LYS A 35 -32.27 35.03 -6.37
C LYS A 35 -31.46 36.23 -5.89
N LEU A 36 -30.17 36.18 -6.23
CA LEU A 36 -29.31 37.23 -6.81
C LEU A 36 -29.47 38.68 -6.34
N SER A 37 -28.36 39.24 -5.81
CA SER A 37 -27.91 40.57 -6.25
C SER A 37 -26.38 40.68 -6.10
N SER A 38 -25.72 40.96 -7.22
CA SER A 38 -24.35 41.47 -7.29
C SER A 38 -24.30 42.90 -6.74
N PRO A 39 -23.09 43.38 -6.39
CA PRO A 39 -22.67 44.62 -7.03
C PRO A 39 -21.25 44.57 -7.59
N SER A 40 -21.14 45.37 -8.65
CA SER A 40 -19.99 45.65 -9.49
C SER A 40 -18.86 46.37 -8.74
N SER A 41 -17.63 46.01 -9.11
CA SER A 41 -16.56 46.91 -9.56
C SER A 41 -16.20 48.15 -8.73
N ALA A 42 -15.01 48.13 -8.12
CA ALA A 42 -14.18 49.33 -8.01
C ALA A 42 -12.70 48.96 -8.15
N LEU A 43 -12.10 49.43 -9.25
CA LEU A 43 -10.67 49.51 -9.49
C LEU A 43 -10.04 50.52 -8.52
N LEU A 44 -8.97 50.13 -7.82
CA LEU A 44 -7.99 51.07 -7.29
C LEU A 44 -6.58 50.58 -7.62
N THR A 45 -5.98 51.30 -8.57
CA THR A 45 -4.57 51.30 -8.89
C THR A 45 -3.78 52.05 -7.81
N LEU A 46 -2.70 51.45 -7.30
CA LEU A 46 -1.60 52.21 -6.71
C LEU A 46 -0.24 51.57 -7.06
N ARG A 47 0.58 52.39 -7.71
CA ARG A 47 2.00 52.18 -8.01
C ARG A 47 2.87 52.71 -6.85
N SER A 48 4.12 52.23 -6.84
CA SER A 48 5.37 52.74 -6.23
C SER A 48 5.89 51.85 -5.07
N SER A 49 6.92 51.02 -5.27
CA SER A 49 8.38 51.27 -5.45
C SER A 49 9.17 51.21 -4.12
N PRO A 50 10.46 50.84 -4.14
CA PRO A 50 11.05 49.87 -3.21
C PRO A 50 11.84 50.51 -2.07
N LEU A 51 12.04 49.78 -0.97
CA LEU A 51 13.11 50.06 -0.02
C LEU A 51 13.78 48.79 0.51
N SER A 52 15.10 48.86 0.46
CA SER A 52 16.12 47.97 0.99
C SER A 52 16.05 47.82 2.51
N SER A 53 16.26 46.61 3.00
CA SER A 53 16.81 46.39 4.34
C SER A 53 17.63 45.10 4.34
N THR A 54 18.94 45.28 4.42
CA THR A 54 19.92 44.25 4.76
C THR A 54 19.70 43.78 6.19
N CYS A 55 19.47 42.48 6.39
CA CYS A 55 19.68 41.85 7.69
C CYS A 55 20.33 40.47 7.49
N SER A 56 21.44 40.29 8.17
CA SER A 56 22.35 39.15 8.12
C SER A 56 22.08 38.21 9.29
N CYS A 57 21.62 36.99 8.99
CA CYS A 57 21.70 35.85 9.89
C CYS A 57 21.76 34.53 9.08
N LEU A 58 22.94 33.92 9.16
CA LEU A 58 23.39 32.58 8.82
C LEU A 58 22.31 31.55 8.42
N LEU A 59 22.37 31.17 7.14
CA LEU A 59 21.64 30.09 6.49
C LEU A 59 22.27 28.73 6.83
N SER A 60 21.46 27.81 7.37
CA SER A 60 21.65 26.37 7.20
C SER A 60 20.35 25.75 6.68
N SER A 61 19.96 26.19 5.48
CA SER A 61 18.92 25.55 4.67
C SER A 61 19.57 25.11 3.37
N LEU A 62 19.82 23.80 3.25
CA LEU A 62 20.31 23.20 2.02
C LEU A 62 19.23 23.39 0.94
N ASN A 63 19.52 24.25 -0.03
CA ASN A 63 18.67 24.60 -1.17
C ASN A 63 18.42 23.38 -2.10
N PHE A 64 17.37 22.61 -1.82
CA PHE A 64 16.83 21.62 -2.76
C PHE A 64 16.18 22.25 -4.00
N ASN A 65 15.82 23.54 -3.96
CA ASN A 65 15.20 24.25 -5.08
C ASN A 65 16.16 24.50 -6.25
N HIS A 66 17.48 24.53 -6.02
CA HIS A 66 18.47 24.76 -7.08
C HIS A 66 18.72 23.51 -7.93
N ALA A 67 18.55 22.31 -7.36
CA ALA A 67 18.78 21.04 -8.08
C ALA A 67 17.71 20.74 -9.15
N MET A 68 16.54 21.36 -9.06
CA MET A 68 15.46 21.20 -10.04
C MET A 68 15.52 22.22 -11.19
N ALA A 69 16.20 23.36 -10.99
CA ALA A 69 16.36 24.39 -12.01
C ALA A 69 17.45 24.04 -13.05
N GLU A 70 18.39 23.15 -12.73
CA GLU A 70 19.44 22.68 -13.64
C GLU A 70 18.99 21.56 -14.61
N LEU A 71 17.76 21.07 -14.49
CA LEU A 71 17.19 20.02 -15.35
C LEU A 71 16.67 20.53 -16.71
N VAL A 72 16.97 21.78 -17.08
CA VAL A 72 16.57 22.36 -18.36
C VAL A 72 17.80 23.00 -19.02
N LYS A 73 18.49 22.21 -19.86
CA LYS A 73 19.23 22.64 -21.06
C LYS A 73 19.81 21.41 -21.75
N ASP A 74 19.09 20.92 -22.76
CA ASP A 74 19.70 20.09 -23.79
C ASP A 74 20.59 20.96 -24.69
N LYS A 75 21.76 20.42 -25.05
CA LYS A 75 22.43 20.81 -26.29
C LYS A 75 23.25 19.65 -26.83
N ASP A 76 22.87 19.22 -28.03
CA ASP A 76 23.60 18.34 -28.93
C ASP A 76 25.06 18.80 -29.12
N VAL A 77 25.99 17.85 -28.99
CA VAL A 77 27.26 17.90 -29.72
C VAL A 77 27.61 16.48 -30.16
N ALA A 78 27.44 16.23 -31.45
CA ALA A 78 28.11 15.17 -32.17
C ALA A 78 29.60 15.52 -32.33
N SER A 79 30.49 14.59 -32.00
CA SER A 79 31.79 14.48 -32.66
C SER A 79 32.46 13.15 -32.32
N ALA A 80 32.86 12.48 -33.40
CA ALA A 80 33.53 11.20 -33.46
C ALA A 80 34.93 11.21 -32.83
N ALA A 81 35.30 10.09 -32.21
CA ALA A 81 36.68 9.64 -32.15
C ALA A 81 36.69 8.10 -32.19
N SER A 82 37.06 7.60 -33.36
CA SER A 82 37.39 6.21 -33.66
C SER A 82 38.61 5.75 -32.86
N GLY A 83 38.53 4.55 -32.27
CA GLY A 83 39.66 3.83 -31.70
C GLY A 83 39.30 2.35 -31.53
N SER A 84 39.73 1.55 -32.49
CA SER A 84 39.58 0.10 -32.61
C SER A 84 40.15 -0.69 -31.43
N GLY A 85 39.45 -1.75 -30.98
CA GLY A 85 40.02 -2.74 -30.07
C GLY A 85 39.02 -3.76 -29.55
N ASP A 86 38.92 -4.87 -30.27
CA ASP A 86 38.44 -6.20 -29.90
C ASP A 86 36.96 -6.46 -29.54
N ALA A 87 36.42 -7.35 -30.37
CA ALA A 87 35.17 -8.06 -30.20
C ALA A 87 35.24 -9.02 -29.01
N ASP A 88 34.46 -8.75 -27.96
CA ASP A 88 33.90 -9.80 -27.11
C ASP A 88 32.51 -9.39 -26.59
N GLU A 89 31.64 -9.06 -27.55
CA GLU A 89 30.23 -8.79 -27.30
C GLU A 89 29.40 -9.98 -27.77
N THR A 90 29.56 -11.16 -27.17
CA THR A 90 28.56 -12.25 -27.26
C THR A 90 28.79 -13.36 -26.24
N LYS A 91 28.62 -13.06 -24.94
CA LYS A 91 28.42 -14.12 -23.91
C LYS A 91 27.70 -13.63 -22.65
N LYS A 92 26.64 -12.83 -22.80
CA LYS A 92 25.59 -12.80 -21.77
C LYS A 92 24.88 -14.16 -21.81
N LYS A 93 25.41 -15.13 -21.04
CA LYS A 93 24.67 -16.34 -20.68
C LYS A 93 23.30 -15.90 -20.18
N LYS A 94 22.23 -16.23 -20.92
CA LYS A 94 20.90 -16.42 -20.32
C LYS A 94 21.08 -17.47 -19.24
N LYS A 95 21.39 -17.06 -18.01
CA LYS A 95 21.35 -17.91 -16.83
C LYS A 95 19.89 -18.30 -16.70
N LYS A 96 19.53 -19.48 -17.18
CA LYS A 96 18.22 -20.08 -16.93
C LYS A 96 18.11 -20.14 -15.41
N LEU A 97 17.09 -19.50 -14.83
CA LEU A 97 16.78 -19.63 -13.41
C LEU A 97 16.57 -21.13 -13.17
N VAL A 98 17.56 -21.78 -12.55
CA VAL A 98 17.43 -23.16 -12.11
C VAL A 98 16.90 -23.02 -10.69
N LEU A 99 15.58 -23.11 -10.55
CA LEU A 99 14.96 -23.37 -9.25
C LEU A 99 15.76 -24.50 -8.60
N SER A 100 16.35 -24.23 -7.44
CA SER A 100 17.04 -25.26 -6.67
C SER A 100 15.95 -26.22 -6.22
N ARG A 101 15.61 -27.25 -7.01
CA ARG A 101 14.47 -28.19 -6.87
C ARG A 101 14.45 -29.03 -5.58
N THR A 102 15.00 -28.48 -4.50
CA THR A 102 15.17 -29.06 -3.17
C THR A 102 13.82 -29.25 -2.51
N PHE A 103 12.93 -28.25 -2.59
CA PHE A 103 11.63 -28.30 -1.91
C PHE A 103 10.48 -28.68 -2.85
N VAL A 104 10.63 -28.48 -4.17
CA VAL A 104 9.58 -28.80 -5.17
C VAL A 104 9.17 -30.28 -5.20
N HIS A 105 10.01 -31.19 -4.70
CA HIS A 105 9.72 -32.62 -4.62
C HIS A 105 9.20 -33.08 -3.26
N ALA A 106 9.00 -32.16 -2.31
CA ALA A 106 8.45 -32.48 -1.01
C ALA A 106 7.00 -32.98 -1.14
N SER A 107 6.72 -34.12 -0.50
CA SER A 107 5.41 -34.76 -0.48
C SER A 107 4.74 -34.67 0.89
N SER A 108 5.44 -34.15 1.89
CA SER A 108 4.99 -34.04 3.27
C SER A 108 5.61 -32.85 3.99
N GLU A 109 5.05 -32.52 5.16
CA GLU A 109 5.64 -31.55 6.10
C GLU A 109 7.05 -31.95 6.54
N GLU A 110 7.27 -33.24 6.83
CA GLU A 110 8.58 -33.72 7.24
C GLU A 110 9.62 -33.56 6.13
N ASP A 111 9.24 -33.73 4.86
CA ASP A 111 10.14 -33.48 3.72
C ASP A 111 10.58 -32.01 3.68
N LEU A 112 9.67 -31.05 3.94
CA LEU A 112 10.00 -29.63 3.98
C LEU A 112 10.92 -29.29 5.16
N LEU A 113 10.57 -29.73 6.37
CA LEU A 113 11.34 -29.42 7.59
C LEU A 113 12.71 -30.13 7.61
N SER A 114 12.79 -31.37 7.12
CA SER A 114 14.08 -32.05 6.92
C SER A 114 14.90 -31.39 5.82
N GLY A 115 14.27 -30.89 4.74
CA GLY A 115 14.92 -30.10 3.70
C GLY A 115 15.64 -28.86 4.25
N ILE A 116 14.98 -28.10 5.12
CA ILE A 116 15.59 -26.93 5.79
C ILE A 116 16.82 -27.35 6.62
N ARG A 117 16.65 -28.36 7.49
CA ARG A 117 17.75 -28.88 8.34
C ARG A 117 18.95 -29.36 7.52
N ASN A 118 18.71 -30.13 6.45
CA ASN A 118 19.75 -30.63 5.57
C ASN A 118 20.55 -29.49 4.90
N LEU A 119 19.90 -28.38 4.54
CA LEU A 119 20.58 -27.22 3.97
C LEU A 119 21.42 -26.46 4.99
N VAL A 120 20.97 -26.40 6.24
CA VAL A 120 21.75 -25.84 7.36
C VAL A 120 22.97 -26.70 7.64
N ASP A 121 22.80 -28.02 7.74
CA ASP A 121 23.90 -28.97 7.97
C ASP A 121 24.94 -28.94 6.84
N ALA A 122 24.48 -28.70 5.60
CA ALA A 122 25.34 -28.50 4.44
C ALA A 122 26.00 -27.10 4.37
N GLY A 123 25.70 -26.19 5.30
CA GLY A 123 26.22 -24.81 5.32
C GLY A 123 25.73 -23.93 4.18
N ARG A 124 24.63 -24.31 3.50
CA ARG A 124 24.07 -23.58 2.34
C ARG A 124 22.97 -22.61 2.73
N LEU A 125 22.36 -22.79 3.91
CA LEU A 125 21.29 -21.93 4.42
C LEU A 125 21.72 -21.30 5.76
N PRO A 126 21.79 -19.96 5.87
CA PRO A 126 22.08 -19.30 7.15
C PRO A 126 21.04 -19.63 8.21
N SER A 127 21.48 -19.84 9.45
CA SER A 127 20.60 -20.29 10.55
C SER A 127 19.44 -19.33 10.85
N ASN A 128 19.67 -18.02 10.74
CA ASN A 128 18.60 -17.03 10.93
C ASN A 128 17.51 -17.13 9.85
N VAL A 129 17.87 -17.42 8.60
CA VAL A 129 16.91 -17.63 7.50
C VAL A 129 16.17 -18.95 7.68
N ALA A 130 16.87 -20.01 8.11
CA ALA A 130 16.26 -21.30 8.39
C ALA A 130 15.19 -21.21 9.49
N ILE A 131 15.48 -20.51 10.60
CA ILE A 131 14.50 -20.25 11.67
C ILE A 131 13.29 -19.51 11.10
N GLY A 132 13.52 -18.45 10.31
CA GLY A 132 12.44 -17.71 9.67
C GLY A 132 11.61 -18.54 8.69
N MET A 133 12.21 -19.49 7.98
CA MET A 133 11.51 -20.44 7.09
C MET A 133 10.61 -21.41 7.87
N GLU A 134 11.09 -21.96 8.98
CA GLU A 134 10.29 -22.84 9.84
C GLU A 134 9.12 -22.08 10.49
N GLU A 135 9.38 -20.88 11.01
CA GLU A 135 8.33 -20.02 11.57
C GLU A 135 7.29 -19.63 10.51
N LEU A 136 7.73 -19.25 9.31
CA LEU A 136 6.86 -18.93 8.19
C LEU A 136 5.95 -20.11 7.84
N TYR A 137 6.52 -21.32 7.75
CA TYR A 137 5.77 -22.55 7.50
C TYR A 137 4.69 -22.77 8.54
N GLN A 138 5.04 -22.73 9.83
CA GLN A 138 4.08 -23.00 10.91
C GLN A 138 2.96 -21.95 10.95
N ASN A 139 3.28 -20.67 10.80
CA ASN A 139 2.28 -19.60 10.83
C ASN A 139 1.37 -19.65 9.61
N TYR A 140 1.92 -19.91 8.42
CA TYR A 140 1.13 -20.08 7.20
C TYR A 140 0.19 -21.28 7.28
N LYS A 141 0.72 -22.44 7.70
CA LYS A 141 -0.06 -23.67 7.91
C LYS A 141 -1.25 -23.42 8.83
N ASN A 142 -1.01 -22.80 9.99
CA ASN A 142 -2.06 -22.52 10.96
C ASN A 142 -3.14 -21.58 10.41
N ALA A 143 -2.74 -20.53 9.69
CA ALA A 143 -3.67 -19.58 9.08
C ALA A 143 -4.54 -20.24 7.99
N VAL A 144 -3.94 -21.03 7.10
CA VAL A 144 -4.68 -21.72 6.04
C VAL A 144 -5.62 -22.78 6.61
N LEU A 145 -5.21 -23.53 7.65
CA LEU A 145 -6.11 -24.46 8.34
C LEU A 145 -7.29 -23.73 9.01
N GLN A 146 -7.05 -22.55 9.60
CA GLN A 146 -8.10 -21.73 10.20
C GLN A 146 -9.14 -21.24 9.19
N SER A 147 -8.77 -21.08 7.91
CA SER A 147 -9.71 -20.70 6.84
C SER A 147 -10.85 -21.71 6.63
N GLY A 148 -10.66 -22.97 7.03
CA GLY A 148 -11.63 -24.05 6.82
C GLY A 148 -11.74 -24.50 5.35
N THR A 149 -10.80 -24.13 4.48
CA THR A 149 -10.78 -24.55 3.07
C THR A 149 -10.60 -26.07 2.96
N PRO A 150 -11.43 -26.80 2.18
CA PRO A 150 -11.38 -28.27 2.10
C PRO A 150 -10.03 -28.83 1.64
N GLU A 151 -9.30 -28.10 0.79
CA GLU A 151 -8.00 -28.48 0.22
C GLU A 151 -6.82 -27.86 0.99
N ALA A 152 -7.00 -27.47 2.25
CA ALA A 152 -6.00 -26.74 3.02
C ALA A 152 -4.62 -27.41 3.02
N ASN A 153 -4.55 -28.74 3.20
CA ASN A 153 -3.27 -29.46 3.22
C ASN A 153 -2.50 -29.37 1.89
N ASP A 154 -3.20 -29.50 0.76
CA ASP A 154 -2.61 -29.42 -0.57
C ASP A 154 -2.14 -27.99 -0.86
N VAL A 155 -2.94 -27.00 -0.48
CA VAL A 155 -2.59 -25.56 -0.58
C VAL A 155 -1.33 -25.26 0.24
N ILE A 156 -1.29 -25.73 1.49
CA ILE A 156 -0.15 -25.52 2.40
C ILE A 156 1.11 -26.14 1.80
N LEU A 157 1.05 -27.41 1.41
CA LEU A 157 2.22 -28.12 0.88
C LEU A 157 2.72 -27.47 -0.41
N SER A 158 1.83 -27.21 -1.38
CA SER A 158 2.19 -26.60 -2.66
C SER A 158 2.79 -25.20 -2.51
N ASN A 159 2.11 -24.33 -1.76
CA ASN A 159 2.57 -22.95 -1.61
C ASN A 159 3.86 -22.85 -0.80
N MET A 160 3.99 -23.63 0.28
CA MET A 160 5.20 -23.60 1.11
C MET A 160 6.39 -24.28 0.43
N ALA A 161 6.20 -25.40 -0.27
CA ALA A 161 7.26 -26.01 -1.06
C ALA A 161 7.85 -25.00 -2.04
N LEU A 162 6.99 -24.28 -2.77
CA LEU A 162 7.43 -23.28 -3.74
C LEU A 162 8.06 -22.05 -3.08
N ALA A 163 7.47 -21.53 -1.99
CA ALA A 163 8.01 -20.39 -1.27
C ALA A 163 9.41 -20.69 -0.74
N LEU A 164 9.60 -21.84 -0.09
CA LEU A 164 10.90 -22.24 0.46
C LEU A 164 11.96 -22.45 -0.63
N ASP A 165 11.57 -23.00 -1.79
CA ASP A 165 12.45 -23.15 -2.96
C ASP A 165 12.94 -21.81 -3.51
N LEU A 166 12.04 -20.83 -3.61
CA LEU A 166 12.34 -19.50 -4.10
C LEU A 166 13.19 -18.69 -3.11
N ILE A 167 12.87 -18.76 -1.82
CA ILE A 167 13.66 -18.12 -0.75
C ILE A 167 15.08 -18.70 -0.79
N PHE A 168 15.21 -20.03 -0.82
CA PHE A 168 16.52 -20.66 -0.85
C PHE A 168 17.31 -20.31 -2.12
N SER A 169 16.64 -20.30 -3.29
CA SER A 169 17.27 -19.88 -4.54
C SER A 169 17.80 -18.45 -4.48
N ASP A 170 17.09 -17.53 -3.80
CA ASP A 170 17.56 -16.16 -3.57
C ASP A 170 18.70 -16.08 -2.54
N VAL A 171 18.75 -16.98 -1.55
CA VAL A 171 19.92 -17.09 -0.66
C VAL A 171 21.18 -17.51 -1.44
N GLU A 172 21.04 -18.42 -2.41
CA GLU A 172 22.18 -18.90 -3.21
C GLU A 172 22.64 -17.89 -4.28
N ASP A 173 21.70 -17.20 -4.93
CA ASP A 173 21.99 -16.20 -5.96
C ASP A 173 21.08 -14.96 -5.75
N PRO A 174 21.43 -14.06 -4.81
CA PRO A 174 20.58 -12.95 -4.41
C PRO A 174 20.18 -12.05 -5.56
N PHE A 175 18.87 -11.91 -5.78
CA PHE A 175 18.32 -10.97 -6.74
C PHE A 175 18.63 -9.52 -6.31
N VAL A 176 19.08 -8.70 -7.26
CA VAL A 176 19.36 -7.28 -7.03
C VAL A 176 18.31 -6.43 -7.74
N PHE A 177 17.55 -5.68 -6.96
CA PHE A 177 16.51 -4.80 -7.49
C PHE A 177 17.11 -3.57 -8.17
N ALA A 178 16.62 -3.25 -9.36
CA ALA A 178 16.90 -1.99 -10.05
C ALA A 178 16.08 -0.84 -9.42
N PRO A 179 16.47 0.44 -9.62
CA PRO A 179 15.71 1.59 -9.11
C PRO A 179 14.23 1.57 -9.50
N TYR A 180 13.95 1.14 -10.73
CA TYR A 180 12.64 0.67 -11.17
C TYR A 180 12.73 -0.82 -11.50
N HIS A 181 11.91 -1.61 -10.83
CA HIS A 181 11.80 -3.05 -11.03
C HIS A 181 10.45 -3.38 -11.67
N LYS A 182 10.45 -4.13 -12.76
CA LYS A 182 9.24 -4.64 -13.39
C LYS A 182 8.98 -6.06 -12.90
N ALA A 183 7.73 -6.38 -12.59
CA ALA A 183 7.33 -7.71 -12.13
C ALA A 183 7.87 -8.81 -13.06
N LEU A 184 8.53 -9.82 -12.48
CA LEU A 184 9.02 -10.97 -13.22
C LEU A 184 7.87 -11.96 -13.46
N ARG A 185 7.55 -12.18 -14.74
CA ARG A 185 6.46 -13.06 -15.18
C ARG A 185 6.96 -14.34 -15.87
N GLU A 186 8.21 -14.35 -16.33
CA GLU A 186 8.83 -15.43 -17.10
C GLU A 186 10.31 -15.57 -16.72
N PRO A 187 10.90 -16.79 -16.76
CA PRO A 187 10.27 -18.08 -17.06
C PRO A 187 9.42 -18.63 -15.89
N PHE A 188 9.43 -17.93 -14.76
CA PHE A 188 8.61 -18.23 -13.60
C PHE A 188 7.78 -16.98 -13.27
N ASP A 189 6.49 -17.19 -13.00
CA ASP A 189 5.56 -16.10 -12.74
C ASP A 189 5.51 -15.77 -11.23
N TYR A 190 6.42 -14.88 -10.80
CA TYR A 190 6.49 -14.43 -9.40
C TYR A 190 5.25 -13.64 -8.96
N TYR A 191 4.56 -12.99 -9.90
CA TYR A 191 3.30 -12.31 -9.60
C TYR A 191 2.23 -13.34 -9.20
N ASN A 192 2.00 -14.35 -10.03
CA ASN A 192 1.00 -15.37 -9.74
C ASN A 192 1.37 -16.23 -8.52
N PHE A 193 2.66 -16.51 -8.31
CA PHE A 193 3.15 -17.09 -7.05
C PHE A 193 2.68 -16.28 -5.84
N GLY A 194 2.96 -14.96 -5.83
CA GLY A 194 2.56 -14.10 -4.72
C GLY A 194 1.05 -13.99 -4.54
N GLN A 195 0.27 -13.94 -5.63
CA GLN A 195 -1.19 -13.96 -5.58
C GLN A 195 -1.70 -15.27 -4.95
N ASN A 196 -1.21 -16.42 -5.41
CA ASN A 196 -1.65 -17.74 -4.94
C ASN A 196 -1.25 -18.00 -3.49
N TYR A 197 -0.10 -17.49 -3.06
CA TYR A 197 0.36 -17.60 -1.68
C TYR A 197 -0.55 -16.81 -0.72
N ILE A 198 -0.92 -15.58 -1.06
CA ILE A 198 -1.70 -14.70 -0.18
C ILE A 198 -3.21 -14.99 -0.23
N ARG A 199 -3.74 -15.45 -1.37
CA ARG A 199 -5.17 -15.75 -1.56
C ARG A 199 -5.84 -16.55 -0.43
N PRO A 200 -5.29 -17.69 0.06
CA PRO A 200 -5.94 -18.47 1.12
C PRO A 200 -5.92 -17.79 2.50
N LEU A 201 -5.25 -16.65 2.65
CA LEU A 201 -5.22 -15.87 3.88
C LEU A 201 -6.33 -14.80 3.93
N ILE A 202 -6.96 -14.50 2.79
CA ILE A 202 -8.02 -13.50 2.69
C ILE A 202 -9.39 -14.16 2.87
N ASP A 203 -10.12 -13.74 3.88
CA ASP A 203 -11.54 -14.04 4.01
C ASP A 203 -12.34 -13.12 3.09
N PHE A 204 -12.47 -13.51 1.82
CA PHE A 204 -13.22 -12.75 0.81
C PHE A 204 -14.69 -12.53 1.22
N LYS A 205 -15.29 -13.44 2.00
CA LYS A 205 -16.68 -13.27 2.47
C LYS A 205 -16.82 -12.10 3.44
N ASN A 206 -15.78 -11.82 4.23
CA ASN A 206 -15.72 -10.70 5.17
C ASN A 206 -14.76 -9.59 4.70
N SER A 207 -14.48 -9.52 3.40
CA SER A 207 -13.69 -8.45 2.80
C SER A 207 -14.56 -7.47 2.03
N PHE A 208 -14.10 -6.23 1.81
CA PHE A 208 -14.90 -5.19 1.15
C PHE A 208 -14.05 -4.26 0.29
N VAL A 209 -14.65 -3.77 -0.81
CA VAL A 209 -14.12 -2.69 -1.63
C VAL A 209 -15.04 -1.48 -1.59
N GLY A 210 -14.53 -0.36 -1.09
CA GLY A 210 -15.20 0.94 -1.08
C GLY A 210 -15.04 1.69 -2.41
N ASN A 211 -16.15 2.21 -2.93
CA ASN A 211 -16.21 3.05 -4.12
C ASN A 211 -15.58 2.42 -5.38
N ILE A 212 -15.95 1.18 -5.69
CA ILE A 212 -15.44 0.44 -6.85
C ILE A 212 -15.56 1.19 -8.19
N SER A 213 -16.54 2.10 -8.32
CA SER A 213 -16.70 2.94 -9.52
C SER A 213 -15.54 3.90 -9.77
N ILE A 214 -14.87 4.39 -8.71
CA ILE A 214 -13.72 5.30 -8.85
C ILE A 214 -12.52 4.55 -9.43
N PHE A 215 -12.33 3.27 -9.12
CA PHE A 215 -11.30 2.47 -9.79
C PHE A 215 -11.53 2.34 -11.29
N LYS A 216 -12.79 2.29 -11.75
CA LYS A 216 -13.13 2.31 -13.17
C LYS A 216 -12.81 3.66 -13.81
N GLU A 217 -13.12 4.77 -13.14
CA GLU A 217 -12.73 6.11 -13.58
C GLU A 217 -11.20 6.23 -13.71
N ILE A 218 -10.46 5.67 -12.75
CA ILE A 218 -9.00 5.61 -12.80
C ILE A 218 -8.50 4.85 -14.03
N GLU A 219 -9.11 3.71 -14.37
CA GLU A 219 -8.77 2.98 -15.61
C GLU A 219 -9.05 3.83 -16.86
N GLU A 220 -10.14 4.57 -16.91
CA GLU A 220 -10.45 5.49 -18.02
C GLU A 220 -9.40 6.60 -18.16
N LYS A 221 -8.97 7.22 -17.05
CA LYS A 221 -7.90 8.23 -17.06
C LYS A 221 -6.56 7.64 -17.51
N LEU A 222 -6.22 6.43 -17.07
CA LEU A 222 -5.01 5.74 -17.51
C LEU A 222 -5.05 5.45 -19.03
N GLN A 223 -6.21 5.08 -19.57
CA GLN A 223 -6.41 4.89 -21.02
C GLN A 223 -6.28 6.20 -21.81
N GLN A 224 -6.64 7.34 -21.20
CA GLN A 224 -6.43 8.67 -21.77
C GLN A 224 -4.96 9.13 -21.74
N GLY A 225 -4.05 8.32 -21.18
CA GLY A 225 -2.64 8.66 -21.06
C GLY A 225 -2.26 9.34 -19.76
N HIS A 226 -3.22 9.58 -18.84
CA HIS A 226 -2.96 10.31 -17.61
C HIS A 226 -2.18 9.48 -16.60
N ASN A 227 -1.53 10.15 -15.64
CA ASN A 227 -0.88 9.53 -14.51
C ASN A 227 -1.77 9.57 -13.25
N ILE A 228 -1.67 8.53 -12.43
CA ILE A 228 -2.44 8.37 -11.20
C ILE A 228 -1.48 8.13 -10.04
N VAL A 229 -1.65 8.86 -8.95
CA VAL A 229 -0.95 8.63 -7.68
C VAL A 229 -1.98 8.27 -6.62
N LEU A 230 -1.83 7.09 -6.03
CA LEU A 230 -2.60 6.63 -4.89
C LEU A 230 -1.82 6.94 -3.61
N ILE A 231 -2.35 7.85 -2.80
CA ILE A 231 -1.82 8.21 -1.49
C ILE A 231 -2.50 7.35 -0.45
N SER A 232 -1.75 6.44 0.19
CA SER A 232 -2.32 5.37 1.00
C SER A 232 -1.75 5.31 2.41
N ASN A 233 -2.47 4.68 3.35
CA ASN A 233 -1.83 4.03 4.49
C ASN A 233 -1.17 2.70 4.05
N HIS A 234 -0.44 2.05 4.96
CA HIS A 234 0.30 0.81 4.71
C HIS A 234 0.22 -0.06 5.94
N GLN A 235 -0.09 -1.36 5.84
CA GLN A 235 -0.34 -2.20 7.00
C GLN A 235 0.56 -3.42 7.05
N THR A 236 0.79 -4.08 5.92
CA THR A 236 1.52 -5.34 5.84
C THR A 236 2.49 -5.33 4.66
N GLU A 237 3.47 -6.23 4.67
CA GLU A 237 4.32 -6.43 3.48
C GLU A 237 3.54 -7.07 2.31
N ALA A 238 2.38 -7.66 2.60
CA ALA A 238 1.48 -8.28 1.64
C ALA A 238 0.48 -7.30 1.01
N ASP A 239 0.52 -6.00 1.35
CA ASP A 239 -0.38 -4.97 0.82
C ASP A 239 -0.51 -5.01 -0.72
N PRO A 240 0.60 -5.14 -1.50
CA PRO A 240 0.49 -5.26 -2.96
C PRO A 240 -0.38 -6.44 -3.41
N ALA A 241 -0.26 -7.58 -2.74
CA ALA A 241 -1.04 -8.77 -3.06
C ALA A 241 -2.50 -8.60 -2.65
N VAL A 242 -2.77 -8.03 -1.47
CA VAL A 242 -4.14 -7.75 -1.00
C VAL A 242 -4.85 -6.80 -1.96
N ILE A 243 -4.23 -5.68 -2.34
CA ILE A 243 -4.79 -4.73 -3.30
C ILE A 243 -5.09 -5.43 -4.63
N ALA A 244 -4.14 -6.21 -5.16
CA ALA A 244 -4.32 -6.92 -6.42
C ALA A 244 -5.45 -7.97 -6.34
N LEU A 245 -5.52 -8.75 -5.26
CA LEU A 245 -6.55 -9.78 -5.06
C LEU A 245 -7.95 -9.19 -4.92
N LEU A 246 -8.10 -8.04 -4.25
CA LEU A 246 -9.40 -7.38 -4.10
C LEU A 246 -9.89 -6.74 -5.41
N LEU A 247 -8.98 -6.42 -6.33
CA LEU A 247 -9.30 -5.79 -7.61
C LEU A 247 -9.27 -6.75 -8.82
N GLU A 248 -8.73 -7.97 -8.70
CA GLU A 248 -8.42 -8.83 -9.85
C GLU A 248 -9.61 -9.17 -10.76
N LYS A 249 -10.84 -9.19 -10.21
CA LYS A 249 -12.06 -9.48 -10.98
C LYS A 249 -12.64 -8.24 -11.65
N ALA A 250 -12.71 -7.12 -10.92
CA ALA A 250 -13.35 -5.90 -11.39
C ALA A 250 -12.40 -4.98 -12.18
N ASN A 251 -11.12 -4.96 -11.83
CA ASN A 251 -10.09 -4.07 -12.39
C ASN A 251 -8.76 -4.84 -12.58
N PRO A 252 -8.73 -5.89 -13.42
CA PRO A 252 -7.55 -6.76 -13.60
C PRO A 252 -6.32 -5.99 -14.10
N ASN A 253 -6.52 -4.91 -14.88
CA ASN A 253 -5.42 -4.09 -15.37
C ASN A 253 -4.74 -3.33 -14.23
N LEU A 254 -5.49 -2.82 -13.25
CA LEU A 254 -4.91 -2.18 -12.08
C LEU A 254 -4.16 -3.19 -11.22
N ALA A 255 -4.72 -4.39 -11.03
CA ALA A 255 -4.14 -5.44 -10.19
C ALA A 255 -2.72 -5.85 -10.64
N VAL A 256 -2.43 -5.81 -11.94
CA VAL A 256 -1.13 -6.23 -12.51
C VAL A 256 -0.15 -5.08 -12.80
N ASN A 257 -0.64 -3.85 -12.99
CA ASN A 257 0.17 -2.73 -13.49
C ASN A 257 0.55 -1.68 -12.43
N LEU A 258 0.04 -1.80 -11.19
CA LEU A 258 0.39 -0.88 -10.12
C LEU A 258 1.90 -0.84 -9.87
N ASN A 259 2.49 0.36 -9.81
CA ASN A 259 3.87 0.57 -9.40
C ASN A 259 3.90 0.94 -7.91
N TYR A 260 4.52 0.12 -7.08
CA TYR A 260 4.58 0.34 -5.63
C TYR A 260 5.89 1.03 -5.25
N VAL A 261 5.82 2.19 -4.59
CA VAL A 261 6.99 2.78 -3.93
C VAL A 261 7.31 1.93 -2.70
N ALA A 262 8.41 1.18 -2.76
CA ALA A 262 8.74 0.15 -1.77
C ALA A 262 10.08 0.42 -1.07
N GLY A 263 10.07 0.16 0.24
CA GLY A 263 11.21 0.31 1.15
C GLY A 263 12.30 -0.75 0.93
N ASP A 264 13.44 -0.56 1.59
CA ASP A 264 14.62 -1.42 1.52
C ASP A 264 14.38 -2.83 2.09
N ARG A 265 13.63 -2.96 3.19
CA ARG A 265 13.43 -4.26 3.85
C ARG A 265 12.88 -5.35 2.93
N VAL A 266 11.81 -5.06 2.21
CA VAL A 266 11.15 -6.03 1.33
C VAL A 266 11.99 -6.41 0.11
N VAL A 267 12.98 -5.59 -0.25
CA VAL A 267 13.92 -5.87 -1.36
C VAL A 267 15.25 -6.48 -0.87
N THR A 268 15.48 -6.55 0.44
CA THR A 268 16.69 -7.14 1.04
C THR A 268 16.42 -8.44 1.80
N ASP A 269 15.26 -8.60 2.43
CA ASP A 269 14.92 -9.77 3.24
C ASP A 269 14.66 -11.00 2.33
N PRO A 270 15.46 -12.08 2.41
CA PRO A 270 15.27 -13.28 1.58
C PRO A 270 13.88 -13.89 1.68
N LEU A 271 13.19 -13.73 2.82
CA LEU A 271 11.83 -14.25 3.05
C LEU A 271 10.76 -13.43 2.31
N CYS A 272 11.07 -12.19 1.92
CA CYS A 272 10.15 -11.28 1.21
C CYS A 272 10.47 -11.18 -0.28
N LYS A 273 11.75 -11.26 -0.64
CA LYS A 273 12.22 -10.98 -2.00
C LYS A 273 11.48 -11.74 -3.09
N PRO A 274 11.15 -13.04 -2.97
CA PRO A 274 10.35 -13.72 -3.98
C PRO A 274 8.99 -13.04 -4.25
N PHE A 275 8.33 -12.52 -3.23
CA PHE A 275 7.06 -11.79 -3.38
C PHE A 275 7.28 -10.43 -4.06
N SER A 276 8.33 -9.72 -3.67
CA SER A 276 8.71 -8.42 -4.26
C SER A 276 9.15 -8.54 -5.73
N MET A 277 9.81 -9.64 -6.11
CA MET A 277 10.18 -9.93 -7.50
C MET A 277 8.96 -9.99 -8.43
N GLY A 278 7.78 -10.35 -7.90
CA GLY A 278 6.51 -10.42 -8.61
C GLY A 278 5.73 -9.10 -8.73
N ARG A 279 6.28 -7.96 -8.28
CA ARG A 279 5.59 -6.65 -8.30
C ARG A 279 6.36 -5.63 -9.12
N ASN A 280 5.68 -4.61 -9.63
CA ASN A 280 6.37 -3.45 -10.18
C ASN A 280 6.73 -2.52 -9.03
N LEU A 281 8.00 -2.20 -8.85
CA LEU A 281 8.50 -1.45 -7.69
C LEU A 281 9.29 -0.22 -8.12
N ILE A 282 9.13 0.86 -7.37
CA ILE A 282 10.05 1.98 -7.34
C ILE A 282 10.81 1.85 -6.01
N CYS A 283 12.05 1.37 -6.09
CA CYS A 283 12.80 0.96 -4.91
C CYS A 283 13.44 2.17 -4.24
N VAL A 284 13.04 2.48 -3.01
CA VAL A 284 13.54 3.61 -2.24
C VAL A 284 13.93 3.19 -0.83
N TYR A 285 14.95 3.81 -0.27
CA TYR A 285 15.24 3.74 1.16
C TYR A 285 14.30 4.68 1.90
N SER A 286 13.62 4.17 2.93
CA SER A 286 12.74 4.98 3.76
C SER A 286 13.54 6.07 4.48
N LYS A 287 12.99 7.29 4.54
CA LYS A 287 13.56 8.39 5.33
C LYS A 287 13.74 7.99 6.80
N LYS A 288 12.87 7.11 7.32
CA LYS A 288 12.93 6.61 8.70
C LYS A 288 14.21 5.82 9.02
N HIS A 289 14.83 5.21 8.01
CA HIS A 289 15.96 4.29 8.15
C HIS A 289 17.22 4.74 7.39
N ILE A 290 17.20 5.95 6.83
CA ILE A 290 18.31 6.43 5.98
C ILE A 290 19.57 6.68 6.81
N ASP A 291 19.39 7.13 8.06
CA ASP A 291 20.45 7.49 8.99
C ASP A 291 20.72 6.41 10.07
N ASP A 292 20.05 5.24 10.00
CA ASP A 292 20.26 4.14 10.96
C ASP A 292 21.71 3.64 10.97
N VAL A 293 22.36 3.69 9.79
CA VAL A 293 23.80 3.41 9.59
C VAL A 293 24.38 4.61 8.84
N PRO A 294 24.98 5.59 9.56
CA PRO A 294 25.42 6.86 8.97
C PRO A 294 26.35 6.70 7.76
N GLU A 295 27.20 5.67 7.76
CA GLU A 295 28.14 5.37 6.68
C GLU A 295 27.43 5.01 5.35
N LEU A 296 26.20 4.50 5.43
CA LEU A 296 25.39 4.12 4.28
C LEU A 296 24.45 5.25 3.82
N ALA A 297 24.27 6.31 4.60
CA ALA A 297 23.28 7.36 4.32
C ALA A 297 23.46 8.01 2.95
N GLU A 298 24.70 8.36 2.58
CA GLU A 298 24.99 8.99 1.27
C GLU A 298 24.75 8.03 0.09
N MET A 299 25.04 6.74 0.27
CA MET A 299 24.72 5.72 -0.73
C MET A 299 23.19 5.60 -0.91
N LYS A 300 22.45 5.52 0.20
CA LYS A 300 20.98 5.43 0.21
C LYS A 300 20.33 6.66 -0.45
N LYS A 301 20.81 7.87 -0.13
CA LYS A 301 20.34 9.12 -0.77
C LYS A 301 20.59 9.10 -2.28
N LYS A 302 21.78 8.69 -2.73
CA LYS A 302 22.10 8.56 -4.17
C LYS A 302 21.21 7.53 -4.87
N ALA A 303 20.92 6.41 -4.22
CA ALA A 303 19.99 5.40 -4.75
C ALA A 303 18.58 5.99 -4.90
N ASN A 304 18.05 6.68 -3.88
CA ASN A 304 16.75 7.35 -3.95
C ASN A 304 16.67 8.37 -5.09
N ILE A 305 17.72 9.17 -5.30
CA ILE A 305 17.77 10.13 -6.42
C ILE A 305 17.66 9.39 -7.76
N ARG A 306 18.29 8.23 -7.92
CA ARG A 306 18.17 7.43 -9.16
C ARG A 306 16.73 6.92 -9.33
N SER A 307 16.12 6.38 -8.29
CA SER A 307 14.74 5.87 -8.34
C SER A 307 13.72 6.97 -8.65
N LEU A 308 13.89 8.17 -8.07
CA LEU A 308 13.05 9.34 -8.38
C LEU A 308 13.23 9.79 -9.83
N LYS A 309 14.43 9.72 -10.41
CA LYS A 309 14.68 10.01 -11.83
C LYS A 309 14.02 9.00 -12.76
N GLU A 310 14.07 7.72 -12.43
CA GLU A 310 13.35 6.67 -13.18
C GLU A 310 11.83 6.90 -13.10
N MET A 311 11.29 7.17 -11.91
CA MET A 311 9.87 7.49 -11.75
C MET A 311 9.46 8.73 -12.56
N ALA A 312 10.25 9.81 -12.53
CA ALA A 312 9.98 10.99 -13.35
C ALA A 312 10.00 10.68 -14.86
N THR A 313 10.84 9.73 -15.28
CA THR A 313 10.90 9.26 -16.67
C THR A 313 9.67 8.43 -17.03
N LEU A 314 9.22 7.54 -16.14
CA LEU A 314 7.97 6.80 -16.32
C LEU A 314 6.77 7.74 -16.42
N LEU A 315 6.64 8.71 -15.51
CA LEU A 315 5.53 9.67 -15.50
C LEU A 315 5.48 10.52 -16.77
N ARG A 316 6.64 10.91 -17.33
CA ARG A 316 6.70 11.59 -18.65
C ARG A 316 6.14 10.75 -19.79
N GLY A 317 6.16 9.42 -19.67
CA GLY A 317 5.57 8.50 -20.63
C GLY A 317 4.05 8.38 -20.55
N GLY A 318 3.43 8.86 -19.47
CA GLY A 318 1.98 8.75 -19.23
C GLY A 318 1.52 7.34 -18.90
N SER A 319 0.21 7.20 -18.65
CA SER A 319 -0.46 5.93 -18.27
C SER A 319 0.18 5.20 -17.10
N GLN A 320 0.80 5.93 -16.16
CA GLN A 320 1.39 5.33 -14.96
C GLN A 320 0.40 5.40 -13.80
N ILE A 321 0.33 4.32 -13.03
CA ILE A 321 -0.31 4.33 -11.71
C ILE A 321 0.72 3.98 -10.65
N VAL A 322 0.84 4.84 -9.64
CA VAL A 322 1.83 4.73 -8.56
C VAL A 322 1.10 4.68 -7.22
N TRP A 323 1.42 3.68 -6.40
CA TRP A 323 1.00 3.61 -5.00
C TRP A 323 2.16 4.01 -4.10
N ILE A 324 1.85 4.84 -3.09
CA ILE A 324 2.81 5.26 -2.08
C ILE A 324 2.13 5.38 -0.72
N ALA A 325 2.85 5.00 0.32
CA ALA A 325 2.51 5.30 1.70
C ALA A 325 3.41 6.40 2.27
N PRO A 326 2.97 7.67 2.33
CA PRO A 326 3.81 8.78 2.76
C PRO A 326 4.24 8.70 4.22
N SER A 327 3.58 7.88 5.05
CA SER A 327 4.05 7.58 6.41
C SER A 327 5.41 6.89 6.43
N GLY A 328 5.84 6.29 5.31
CA GLY A 328 7.15 5.66 5.15
C GLY A 328 7.32 4.33 5.90
N GLY A 329 6.24 3.76 6.44
CA GLY A 329 6.23 2.47 7.13
C GLY A 329 4.82 1.98 7.45
N ARG A 330 4.71 0.72 7.88
CA ARG A 330 3.44 0.09 8.25
C ARG A 330 2.80 0.80 9.46
N ASP A 331 1.48 0.81 9.53
CA ASP A 331 0.69 1.25 10.68
C ASP A 331 1.07 0.44 11.93
N ARG A 332 0.79 0.97 13.11
CA ARG A 332 1.01 0.30 14.39
C ARG A 332 -0.18 0.53 15.31
N PRO A 333 -0.50 -0.41 16.21
CA PRO A 333 -1.49 -0.16 17.22
C PRO A 333 -0.98 0.89 18.19
N ASP A 334 -1.87 1.75 18.66
CA ASP A 334 -1.60 2.64 19.78
C ASP A 334 -1.17 1.80 21.00
N PRO A 335 -0.05 2.13 21.66
CA PRO A 335 0.51 1.31 22.73
C PRO A 335 -0.35 1.31 24.01
N LEU A 336 -1.25 2.29 24.19
CA LEU A 336 -2.13 2.40 25.34
C LEU A 336 -3.50 1.77 25.09
N THR A 337 -4.08 1.98 23.90
CA THR A 337 -5.43 1.52 23.57
C THR A 337 -5.45 0.22 22.76
N GLY A 338 -4.34 -0.14 22.12
CA GLY A 338 -4.26 -1.24 21.16
C GLY A 338 -4.93 -0.94 19.81
N GLU A 339 -5.41 0.29 19.60
CA GLU A 339 -6.18 0.65 18.43
C GLU A 339 -5.29 0.88 17.21
N TRP A 340 -5.58 0.22 16.09
CA TRP A 340 -4.94 0.46 14.80
C TRP A 340 -5.58 1.65 14.07
N LYS A 341 -4.73 2.55 13.57
CA LYS A 341 -5.10 3.66 12.67
C LYS A 341 -4.00 3.91 11.64
N PRO A 342 -4.34 4.52 10.49
CA PRO A 342 -3.35 5.06 9.56
C PRO A 342 -2.28 5.89 10.27
N ALA A 343 -1.01 5.59 10.01
CA ALA A 343 0.10 6.40 10.50
C ALA A 343 0.14 7.77 9.80
N SER A 344 0.61 8.80 10.52
CA SER A 344 0.71 10.17 9.98
C SER A 344 1.58 10.23 8.72
N PHE A 345 1.16 11.07 7.78
CA PHE A 345 1.88 11.26 6.52
C PHE A 345 3.03 12.26 6.67
N ASP A 346 4.15 11.97 5.99
CA ASP A 346 5.19 12.97 5.73
C ASP A 346 4.70 13.91 4.62
N SER A 347 4.30 15.13 4.99
CA SER A 347 3.76 16.14 4.06
C SER A 347 4.71 16.43 2.89
N SER A 348 6.02 16.36 3.15
CA SER A 348 7.06 16.52 2.13
C SER A 348 7.03 15.39 1.09
N SER A 349 6.74 14.16 1.49
CA SER A 349 6.59 13.02 0.57
C SER A 349 5.32 13.13 -0.27
N VAL A 350 4.20 13.59 0.33
CA VAL A 350 2.97 13.90 -0.40
C VAL A 350 3.22 14.98 -1.46
N ASP A 351 3.86 16.09 -1.07
CA ASP A 351 4.15 17.20 -1.97
C ASP A 351 5.12 16.82 -3.09
N ASN A 352 6.13 16.01 -2.79
CA ASN A 352 7.05 15.49 -3.81
C ASN A 352 6.31 14.70 -4.88
N MET A 353 5.39 13.81 -4.49
CA MET A 353 4.61 13.01 -5.43
C MET A 353 3.66 13.87 -6.26
N ARG A 354 2.98 14.83 -5.63
CA ARG A 354 2.14 15.82 -6.32
C ARG A 354 2.95 16.60 -7.36
N ARG A 355 4.14 17.10 -7.00
CA ARG A 355 5.03 17.83 -7.93
C ARG A 355 5.49 16.96 -9.08
N LEU A 356 5.88 15.71 -8.81
CA LEU A 356 6.31 14.78 -9.84
C LEU A 356 5.20 14.48 -10.84
N ALA A 357 3.97 14.24 -10.35
CA ALA A 357 2.81 14.05 -11.20
C ALA A 357 2.49 15.32 -12.02
N GLY A 358 2.42 16.49 -11.37
CA GLY A 358 2.06 17.76 -12.01
C GLY A 358 3.12 18.31 -12.99
N ASN A 359 4.40 17.99 -12.79
CA ASN A 359 5.50 18.48 -13.64
C ASN A 359 5.93 17.45 -14.70
N SER A 360 5.18 16.36 -14.87
CA SER A 360 5.51 15.30 -15.84
C SER A 360 5.22 15.67 -17.29
N GLY A 361 4.53 16.79 -17.54
CA GLY A 361 4.03 17.16 -18.88
C GLY A 361 2.79 16.36 -19.33
N VAL A 362 2.31 15.45 -18.47
CA VAL A 362 1.11 14.64 -18.66
C VAL A 362 0.14 14.95 -17.50
N PRO A 363 -1.19 15.00 -17.72
CA PRO A 363 -2.14 15.19 -16.64
C PRO A 363 -1.95 14.15 -15.53
N GLY A 364 -1.87 14.61 -14.29
CA GLY A 364 -1.63 13.77 -13.11
C GLY A 364 -2.71 13.98 -12.06
N HIS A 365 -3.20 12.88 -11.49
CA HIS A 365 -4.30 12.87 -10.53
C HIS A 365 -3.87 12.22 -9.22
N VAL A 366 -4.38 12.72 -8.10
CA VAL A 366 -4.02 12.22 -6.76
C VAL A 366 -5.27 11.77 -6.01
N TYR A 367 -5.30 10.50 -5.61
CA TYR A 367 -6.42 9.88 -4.93
C TYR A 367 -6.02 9.38 -3.53
N PRO A 368 -6.80 9.66 -2.48
CA PRO A 368 -6.63 9.03 -1.18
C PRO A 368 -7.18 7.60 -1.20
N LEU A 369 -6.36 6.65 -0.75
CA LEU A 369 -6.66 5.22 -0.69
C LEU A 369 -6.52 4.72 0.75
N ALA A 370 -7.49 3.96 1.25
CA ALA A 370 -7.38 3.28 2.53
C ALA A 370 -7.30 1.77 2.37
N LEU A 371 -6.47 1.15 3.19
CA LEU A 371 -6.25 -0.28 3.26
C LEU A 371 -6.40 -0.78 4.69
N LEU A 372 -7.17 -1.86 4.86
CA LEU A 372 -7.32 -2.57 6.13
C LEU A 372 -6.95 -4.05 5.92
N CYS A 373 -5.80 -4.47 6.37
CA CYS A 373 -5.34 -5.86 6.29
C CYS A 373 -4.28 -6.25 7.34
N HIS A 374 -4.03 -5.41 8.36
CA HIS A 374 -3.02 -5.70 9.38
C HIS A 374 -3.21 -7.07 10.05
N ASP A 375 -4.45 -7.56 10.19
CA ASP A 375 -4.73 -8.86 10.80
C ASP A 375 -4.10 -10.04 10.03
N ILE A 376 -3.93 -9.95 8.70
CA ILE A 376 -3.36 -11.04 7.90
C ILE A 376 -1.87 -11.25 8.19
N MET A 377 -1.11 -10.17 8.28
CA MET A 377 0.35 -10.23 8.45
C MET A 377 0.83 -8.98 9.20
N PRO A 378 0.50 -8.84 10.49
CA PRO A 378 0.74 -7.63 11.23
C PRO A 378 2.24 -7.38 11.40
N PRO A 379 2.68 -6.12 11.40
CA PRO A 379 4.04 -5.80 11.79
C PRO A 379 4.29 -6.11 13.27
N PRO A 380 5.56 -6.27 13.68
CA PRO A 380 5.94 -6.28 15.09
C PRO A 380 5.49 -5.00 15.78
N LEU A 381 5.16 -5.08 17.08
CA LEU A 381 4.68 -3.93 17.87
C LEU A 381 5.66 -2.75 17.88
N GLN A 382 6.95 -3.03 17.82
CA GLN A 382 8.01 -2.03 17.73
C GLN A 382 8.71 -2.12 16.37
N VAL A 383 9.35 -1.02 15.96
CA VAL A 383 10.16 -1.02 14.75
C VAL A 383 11.47 -1.72 15.06
N GLU A 384 11.63 -2.96 14.58
CA GLU A 384 12.89 -3.71 14.68
C GLU A 384 13.93 -3.09 13.75
N LYS A 385 15.21 -3.05 14.15
CA LYS A 385 16.29 -2.50 13.31
C LYS A 385 16.92 -3.54 12.38
N GLU A 386 16.88 -4.81 12.77
CA GLU A 386 17.45 -5.92 12.02
C GLU A 386 16.46 -6.46 10.99
N ILE A 387 16.99 -7.13 9.96
CA ILE A 387 16.21 -7.83 8.94
C ILE A 387 15.84 -9.21 9.49
N GLY A 388 14.63 -9.70 9.17
CA GLY A 388 14.14 -10.99 9.65
C GLY A 388 13.11 -10.86 10.77
N GLU A 389 12.21 -9.89 10.67
CA GLU A 389 11.10 -9.73 11.61
C GLU A 389 10.27 -11.02 11.71
N ARG A 390 9.81 -11.34 12.93
CA ARG A 390 8.93 -12.49 13.15
C ARG A 390 7.60 -12.28 12.40
N ARG A 391 7.25 -13.23 11.53
CA ARG A 391 6.05 -13.17 10.69
C ARG A 391 4.89 -13.90 11.33
N VAL A 392 3.99 -13.16 11.99
CA VAL A 392 2.68 -13.69 12.38
C VAL A 392 1.77 -13.66 11.15
N ILE A 393 1.02 -14.75 10.92
CA ILE A 393 0.10 -14.86 9.80
C ILE A 393 -1.26 -15.34 10.32
N SER A 394 -2.35 -14.75 9.81
CA SER A 394 -3.70 -15.21 10.12
C SER A 394 -4.63 -15.16 8.90
N PHE A 395 -5.76 -15.87 8.99
CA PHE A 395 -6.85 -15.77 8.03
C PHE A 395 -7.83 -14.69 8.49
N HIS A 396 -8.03 -13.65 7.67
CA HIS A 396 -8.89 -12.52 8.06
C HIS A 396 -9.51 -11.79 6.87
N GLY A 397 -10.61 -11.07 7.14
CA GLY A 397 -11.21 -10.14 6.19
C GLY A 397 -10.33 -8.91 5.97
N THR A 398 -10.35 -8.38 4.75
CA THR A 398 -9.55 -7.23 4.32
C THR A 398 -10.41 -6.15 3.64
N GLY A 399 -9.94 -4.92 3.67
CA GLY A 399 -10.63 -3.77 3.13
C GLY A 399 -9.75 -2.95 2.21
N LEU A 400 -10.29 -2.52 1.08
CA LEU A 400 -9.70 -1.52 0.21
C LEU A 400 -10.75 -0.45 -0.07
N SER A 401 -10.42 0.83 0.06
CA SER A 401 -11.33 1.91 -0.28
C SER A 401 -10.57 3.00 -0.99
N ILE A 402 -11.25 3.66 -1.91
CA ILE A 402 -10.76 4.87 -2.56
C ILE A 402 -11.81 5.99 -2.45
N ALA A 403 -11.38 7.24 -2.34
CA ALA A 403 -12.29 8.39 -2.39
C ALA A 403 -11.91 9.31 -3.57
N PRO A 404 -12.75 10.29 -3.93
CA PRO A 404 -12.52 11.15 -5.09
C PRO A 404 -11.16 11.87 -5.08
N GLU A 405 -10.72 12.29 -6.27
CA GLU A 405 -9.49 13.05 -6.47
C GLU A 405 -9.48 14.32 -5.59
N VAL A 406 -8.31 14.63 -5.01
CA VAL A 406 -8.10 15.85 -4.24
C VAL A 406 -7.29 16.85 -5.05
N ALA A 407 -7.95 17.92 -5.51
CA ALA A 407 -7.34 18.97 -6.30
C ALA A 407 -6.50 19.93 -5.43
N PHE A 408 -5.19 19.95 -5.63
CA PHE A 408 -4.28 20.84 -4.88
C PHE A 408 -4.61 22.33 -5.05
N THR A 409 -5.08 22.73 -6.24
CA THR A 409 -5.39 24.13 -6.55
C THR A 409 -6.50 24.72 -5.69
N GLU A 410 -7.50 23.90 -5.34
CA GLU A 410 -8.63 24.34 -4.51
C GLU A 410 -8.21 24.56 -3.05
N ILE A 411 -7.32 23.71 -2.55
CA ILE A 411 -6.78 23.81 -1.19
C ILE A 411 -5.80 25.00 -1.11
N ALA A 412 -4.87 25.09 -2.07
CA ALA A 412 -3.88 26.15 -2.10
C ALA A 412 -4.49 27.56 -2.25
N ALA A 413 -5.64 27.69 -2.90
CA ALA A 413 -6.36 28.96 -3.03
C ALA A 413 -6.82 29.55 -1.68
N ASN A 414 -6.96 28.71 -0.65
CA ASN A 414 -7.41 29.11 0.69
C ASN A 414 -6.25 29.25 1.70
N CYS A 415 -4.99 29.10 1.27
CA CYS A 415 -3.81 29.16 2.14
C CYS A 415 -3.02 30.46 1.90
N GLY A 416 -2.41 30.99 2.96
CA GLY A 416 -1.64 32.24 2.90
C GLY A 416 -0.24 32.08 2.30
N ASN A 417 0.32 30.86 2.28
CA ASN A 417 1.64 30.59 1.74
C ASN A 417 1.80 29.12 1.25
N PRO A 418 2.85 28.81 0.46
CA PRO A 418 3.05 27.47 -0.09
C PRO A 418 3.28 26.36 0.94
N GLU A 419 3.86 26.68 2.10
CA GLU A 419 4.11 25.70 3.16
C GLU A 419 2.81 25.31 3.87
N GLU A 420 1.95 26.29 4.14
CA GLU A 420 0.60 26.05 4.65
C GLU A 420 -0.23 25.23 3.66
N ALA A 421 -0.18 25.54 2.37
CA ALA A 421 -0.87 24.76 1.33
C ALA A 421 -0.38 23.31 1.26
N LYS A 422 0.92 23.08 1.48
CA LYS A 422 1.53 21.76 1.52
C LYS A 422 1.00 20.93 2.68
N GLU A 423 1.00 21.50 3.89
CA GLU A 423 0.48 20.82 5.08
C GLU A 423 -1.02 20.57 4.98
N ALA A 424 -1.81 21.56 4.58
CA ALA A 424 -3.26 21.44 4.41
C ALA A 424 -3.63 20.37 3.37
N TYR A 425 -2.89 20.28 2.26
CA TYR A 425 -3.10 19.24 1.25
C TYR A 425 -2.84 17.83 1.79
N SER A 426 -1.75 17.67 2.53
CA SER A 426 -1.42 16.40 3.18
C SER A 426 -2.47 16.01 4.22
N GLU A 427 -2.97 16.98 4.99
CA GLU A 427 -4.00 16.77 6.01
C GLU A 427 -5.35 16.35 5.39
N VAL A 428 -5.79 16.98 4.30
CA VAL A 428 -7.03 16.58 3.60
C VAL A 428 -6.96 15.15 3.10
N LEU A 429 -5.83 14.76 2.48
CA LEU A 429 -5.61 13.38 2.04
C LEU A 429 -5.60 12.41 3.21
N TYR A 430 -4.89 12.73 4.29
CA TYR A 430 -4.82 11.91 5.49
C TYR A 430 -6.18 11.72 6.16
N ASN A 431 -6.97 12.79 6.29
CA ASN A 431 -8.31 12.74 6.87
C ASN A 431 -9.26 11.87 6.02
N SER A 432 -9.18 11.98 4.69
CA SER A 432 -9.94 11.11 3.78
C SER A 432 -9.54 9.64 3.93
N VAL A 433 -8.25 9.32 4.06
CA VAL A 433 -7.79 7.95 4.30
C VAL A 433 -8.31 7.42 5.64
N ASN A 434 -8.34 8.24 6.70
CA ASN A 434 -8.88 7.84 8.00
C ASN A 434 -10.39 7.58 7.95
N GLU A 435 -11.17 8.45 7.30
CA GLU A 435 -12.63 8.27 7.15
C GLU A 435 -12.95 6.95 6.42
N GLN A 436 -12.22 6.69 5.33
CA GLN A 436 -12.34 5.44 4.59
C GLN A 436 -11.94 4.22 5.43
N TYR A 437 -10.84 4.32 6.17
CA TYR A 437 -10.36 3.26 7.06
C TYR A 437 -11.38 2.92 8.14
N ASP A 438 -12.01 3.92 8.76
CA ASP A 438 -13.01 3.72 9.81
C ASP A 438 -14.27 3.01 9.28
N VAL A 439 -14.69 3.29 8.04
CA VAL A 439 -15.77 2.55 7.38
C VAL A 439 -15.39 1.09 7.13
N LEU A 440 -14.19 0.83 6.60
CA LEU A 440 -13.68 -0.54 6.42
C LEU A 440 -13.60 -1.29 7.76
N LYS A 441 -13.10 -0.63 8.80
CA LYS A 441 -13.01 -1.16 10.16
C LYS A 441 -14.40 -1.51 10.71
N SER A 442 -15.38 -0.63 10.52
CA SER A 442 -16.77 -0.87 10.92
C SER A 442 -17.39 -2.06 10.19
N ALA A 443 -17.08 -2.22 8.89
CA ALA A 443 -17.57 -3.33 8.07
C ALA A 443 -17.00 -4.68 8.53
N ILE A 444 -15.68 -4.73 8.73
CA ILE A 444 -14.91 -5.96 8.94
C ILE A 444 -14.86 -6.31 10.43
N GLN A 445 -14.18 -5.49 11.22
CA GLN A 445 -13.97 -5.73 12.66
C GLN A 445 -15.26 -5.44 13.45
N GLY A 446 -16.04 -4.46 13.02
CA GLY A 446 -17.38 -4.16 13.56
C GLY A 446 -18.49 -5.09 13.07
N LYS A 447 -18.19 -5.99 12.11
CA LYS A 447 -19.11 -7.01 11.55
C LYS A 447 -20.40 -6.44 10.95
N ARG A 448 -20.41 -5.17 10.53
CA ARG A 448 -21.57 -4.56 9.87
C ARG A 448 -21.66 -4.88 8.38
N GLY A 449 -20.59 -5.41 7.78
CA GLY A 449 -20.53 -5.70 6.36
C GLY A 449 -20.91 -4.49 5.50
N LEU A 450 -21.76 -4.69 4.50
CA LEU A 450 -22.20 -3.63 3.58
C LEU A 450 -22.98 -2.50 4.29
N GLU A 451 -23.59 -2.75 5.45
CA GLU A 451 -24.34 -1.75 6.22
C GLU A 451 -23.43 -0.69 6.85
N ALA A 452 -22.11 -0.89 6.87
CA ALA A 452 -21.15 0.14 7.26
C ALA A 452 -21.02 1.28 6.23
N SER A 453 -21.53 1.09 5.00
CA SER A 453 -21.48 2.10 3.95
C SER A 453 -22.05 3.44 4.41
N THR A 454 -21.46 4.52 3.93
CA THR A 454 -21.91 5.89 4.14
C THR A 454 -22.32 6.52 2.82
N SER A 455 -22.81 7.76 2.83
CA SER A 455 -23.06 8.50 1.59
C SER A 455 -21.80 8.78 0.77
N ALA A 456 -20.63 8.78 1.41
CA ALA A 456 -19.33 9.04 0.77
C ALA A 456 -18.58 7.76 0.40
N ILE A 457 -18.83 6.64 1.09
CA ILE A 457 -18.11 5.39 0.93
C ILE A 457 -19.11 4.24 0.77
N LEU A 458 -19.26 3.77 -0.47
CA LEU A 458 -20.15 2.67 -0.83
C LEU A 458 -19.36 1.36 -0.90
N LEU A 459 -19.61 0.45 0.03
CA LEU A 459 -18.94 -0.84 0.07
C LEU A 459 -19.55 -1.84 -0.91
N SER A 460 -18.73 -2.75 -1.42
CA SER A 460 -19.09 -3.82 -2.33
C SER A 460 -18.17 -5.03 -2.19
N GLN A 461 -18.54 -6.16 -2.78
CA GLN A 461 -17.71 -7.38 -2.83
C GLN A 461 -17.61 -7.84 -4.30
N PRO A 462 -16.65 -7.31 -5.08
CA PRO A 462 -16.59 -7.48 -6.54
C PRO A 462 -16.12 -8.88 -7.02
N TRP A 463 -16.07 -9.86 -6.14
CA TRP A 463 -15.74 -11.26 -6.43
C TRP A 463 -16.92 -12.21 -6.22
N SER A 464 -18.03 -11.71 -5.63
CA SER A 464 -19.23 -12.48 -5.31
C SER A 464 -20.05 -12.85 -6.54
#